data_AF-A0A1D8UW78-F1
#
_entry.id   AF-A0A1D8UW78-F1
#
_cell.length_a   1.000
_cell.length_b   1.000
_cell.length_c   1.000
_cell.angle_alpha   90.00
_cell.angle_beta   90.00
_cell.angle_gamma   90.00
#
_symmetry.space_group_name_H-M   'P 1'
#
loop_
_entity.id
_entity.type
_entity.pdbx_description
1 polymer ?
#
loop_
_entity_poly.entity_id
_entity_poly.type
_entity_poly.pdbx_seq_one_letter_code
_entity_poly.pdbx_strand_id
1 'polypeptide(L)'
;MTPEHCLYFDGKFIPARMLVNGGSIAYDRSFSRYDYYHIETADYSVIFAVSMPTESYLDTGDRAAFRQTGDVIPIPKRVLRNWEMDAAAPLLTARREVEPLFRLLAQRSKELGFPPAEIAAQIVKDSNLHLVTEEGEILRPTRKVEDRVVFTLPAHCRQVRIVSRAARPSDVIGPFLDDRRHLGVLLSQVTLWDAAQTQDIDLGELSTSGWYPLDGGLRWTNGDALLPVETREFQHSRMLALRVVAGGPYIEDDRATIAA
;
A
#
# COMPACT_ATOMS: atom_id res chain seq x y z
N MET A 1 18.33 -6.04 -11.53
CA MET A 1 18.29 -4.84 -10.65
C MET A 1 17.20 -5.04 -9.61
N THR A 2 17.32 -4.41 -8.44
CA THR A 2 16.28 -4.48 -7.39
C THR A 2 15.10 -3.56 -7.74
N PRO A 3 13.91 -3.76 -7.12
CA PRO A 3 12.70 -3.02 -7.49
C PRO A 3 12.76 -1.51 -7.18
N GLU A 4 13.51 -1.12 -6.14
CA GLU A 4 13.66 0.28 -5.72
C GLU A 4 14.80 1.00 -6.44
N HIS A 5 15.61 0.30 -7.25
CA HIS A 5 16.67 0.95 -8.00
C HIS A 5 16.08 1.92 -9.02
N CYS A 6 16.57 3.14 -9.05
CA CYS A 6 16.01 4.20 -9.87
C CYS A 6 16.69 4.33 -11.22
N LEU A 7 15.88 4.21 -12.27
CA LEU A 7 16.28 4.51 -13.64
C LEU A 7 16.13 6.01 -13.93
N TYR A 8 17.03 6.56 -14.73
CA TYR A 8 17.03 7.99 -15.06
C TYR A 8 16.29 8.25 -16.37
N PHE A 9 15.26 9.09 -16.33
CA PHE A 9 14.47 9.54 -17.48
C PHE A 9 14.31 11.06 -17.42
N ASP A 10 14.75 11.76 -18.46
CA ASP A 10 14.51 13.20 -18.66
C ASP A 10 14.74 14.07 -17.40
N GLY A 11 15.86 13.85 -16.70
CA GLY A 11 16.18 14.63 -15.50
C GLY A 11 15.54 14.14 -14.21
N LYS A 12 14.94 12.95 -14.20
CA LYS A 12 14.20 12.38 -13.06
C LYS A 12 14.62 10.94 -12.77
N PHE A 13 14.58 10.55 -11.51
CA PHE A 13 14.76 9.17 -11.09
C PHE A 13 13.42 8.49 -10.87
N ILE A 14 13.18 7.34 -11.52
CA ILE A 14 11.95 6.56 -11.38
C ILE A 14 12.30 5.14 -10.90
N PRO A 15 11.74 4.66 -9.77
CA PRO A 15 11.96 3.31 -9.30
C PRO A 15 11.54 2.27 -10.35
N ALA A 16 12.40 1.29 -10.62
CA ALA A 16 12.17 0.27 -11.64
C ALA A 16 10.82 -0.46 -11.48
N ARG A 17 10.37 -0.69 -10.24
CA ARG A 17 9.06 -1.30 -9.95
C ARG A 17 7.89 -0.56 -10.58
N MET A 18 7.98 0.76 -10.76
CA MET A 18 6.88 1.56 -11.28
C MET A 18 6.70 1.42 -12.80
N LEU A 19 7.70 0.83 -13.46
CA LEU A 19 7.75 0.62 -14.90
C LEU A 19 7.51 -0.85 -15.30
N VAL A 20 7.23 -1.73 -14.33
CA VAL A 20 7.00 -3.17 -14.54
C VAL A 20 5.72 -3.39 -15.34
N ASN A 21 5.85 -3.55 -16.66
CA ASN A 21 4.72 -3.70 -17.58
C ASN A 21 4.24 -5.16 -17.72
N GLY A 22 4.90 -6.13 -17.08
CA GLY A 22 4.52 -7.55 -17.11
C GLY A 22 4.87 -8.28 -18.42
N GLY A 23 5.51 -7.58 -19.37
CA GLY A 23 6.06 -8.14 -20.60
C GLY A 23 7.58 -7.97 -20.61
N SER A 24 8.08 -7.00 -21.36
CA SER A 24 9.51 -6.68 -21.49
C SER A 24 10.16 -6.20 -20.19
N ILE A 25 9.38 -5.67 -19.23
CA ILE A 25 9.83 -5.32 -17.88
C ILE A 25 9.00 -6.12 -16.90
N ALA A 26 9.59 -7.16 -16.31
CA ALA A 26 8.93 -8.10 -15.42
C ALA A 26 9.81 -8.47 -14.23
N TYR A 27 9.17 -8.91 -13.15
CA TYR A 27 9.88 -9.54 -12.04
C TYR A 27 10.36 -10.93 -12.46
N ASP A 28 11.66 -11.13 -12.49
CA ASP A 28 12.23 -12.46 -12.59
C ASP A 28 12.17 -13.14 -11.22
N ARG A 29 11.36 -14.19 -11.12
CA ARG A 29 11.17 -15.01 -9.91
C ARG A 29 11.84 -16.38 -10.04
N SER A 30 12.58 -16.64 -11.11
CA SER A 30 13.25 -17.92 -11.34
C SER A 30 14.41 -18.16 -10.37
N PHE A 31 14.94 -17.11 -9.74
CA PHE A 31 15.97 -17.18 -8.70
C PHE A 31 15.48 -16.55 -7.39
N SER A 32 15.70 -17.26 -6.28
CA SER A 32 15.39 -16.77 -4.93
C SER A 32 16.59 -16.11 -4.24
N ARG A 33 17.78 -16.21 -4.84
CA ARG A 33 19.03 -15.68 -4.29
C ARG A 33 19.92 -15.18 -5.43
N TYR A 34 20.46 -13.98 -5.27
CA TYR A 34 21.34 -13.33 -6.24
C TYR A 34 22.25 -12.35 -5.51
N ASP A 35 23.42 -12.11 -6.06
CA ASP A 35 24.30 -11.03 -5.63
C ASP A 35 23.90 -9.75 -6.37
N TYR A 36 23.89 -8.63 -5.66
CA TYR A 36 23.66 -7.32 -6.24
C TYR A 36 24.65 -6.33 -5.66
N TYR A 37 25.07 -5.39 -6.50
CA TYR A 37 26.10 -4.42 -6.18
C TYR A 37 25.54 -3.02 -6.29
N HIS A 38 25.92 -2.18 -5.33
CA HIS A 38 25.62 -0.76 -5.31
C HIS A 38 26.93 -0.01 -5.54
N ILE A 39 26.97 0.86 -6.55
CA ILE A 39 28.17 1.61 -6.92
C ILE A 39 28.04 3.01 -6.31
N GLU A 40 28.85 3.29 -5.29
CA GLU A 40 28.93 4.62 -4.68
C GLU A 40 29.92 5.51 -5.45
N THR A 41 29.53 6.75 -5.72
CA THR A 41 30.39 7.79 -6.28
C THR A 41 30.58 8.91 -5.27
N ALA A 42 31.61 9.75 -5.47
CA ALA A 42 31.89 10.87 -4.56
C ALA A 42 30.62 11.68 -4.31
N ASP A 43 30.01 12.20 -5.36
CA ASP A 43 28.67 12.79 -5.32
C ASP A 43 27.69 11.84 -5.96
N TYR A 44 26.46 11.78 -5.45
CA TYR A 44 25.45 10.91 -6.03
C TYR A 44 25.21 11.37 -7.47
N SER A 45 25.28 10.42 -8.41
CA SER A 45 25.48 10.65 -9.83
C SER A 45 24.58 9.75 -10.68
N VAL A 46 24.37 10.15 -11.93
CA VAL A 46 23.84 9.27 -12.96
C VAL A 46 24.99 8.43 -13.52
N ILE A 47 24.86 7.10 -13.46
CA ILE A 47 25.82 6.15 -14.04
C ILE A 47 25.15 5.34 -15.15
N PHE A 48 25.94 4.75 -16.04
CA PHE A 48 25.42 3.87 -17.09
C PHE A 48 25.60 2.41 -16.69
N ALA A 49 24.49 1.68 -16.54
CA ALA A 49 24.48 0.24 -16.35
C ALA A 49 23.86 -0.42 -17.59
N VAL A 50 24.66 -1.18 -18.34
CA VAL A 50 24.23 -1.82 -19.60
C VAL A 50 23.55 -0.81 -20.54
N SER A 51 24.20 0.33 -20.76
CA SER A 51 23.72 1.45 -21.58
C SER A 51 22.44 2.16 -21.08
N MET A 52 21.91 1.80 -19.91
CA MET A 52 20.80 2.49 -19.28
C MET A 52 21.32 3.50 -18.23
N PRO A 53 20.99 4.78 -18.34
CA PRO A 53 21.30 5.75 -17.29
C PRO A 53 20.46 5.43 -16.04
N THR A 54 21.13 5.32 -14.90
CA THR A 54 20.57 4.87 -13.62
C THR A 54 21.26 5.59 -12.46
N GLU A 55 20.72 5.47 -11.26
CA GLU A 55 21.34 6.05 -10.08
C GLU A 55 22.65 5.34 -9.68
N SER A 56 23.59 6.10 -9.11
CA SER A 56 24.60 5.58 -8.19
C SER A 56 23.96 5.24 -6.83
N TYR A 57 24.73 4.69 -5.89
CA TYR A 57 24.25 4.45 -4.53
C TYR A 57 24.18 5.75 -3.71
N LEU A 58 23.01 6.03 -3.12
CA LEU A 58 22.83 7.07 -2.11
C LEU A 58 22.85 6.42 -0.72
N ASP A 59 23.87 6.71 0.09
CA ASP A 59 23.92 6.22 1.46
C ASP A 59 22.99 7.03 2.37
N THR A 60 21.75 6.55 2.51
CA THR A 60 20.75 7.07 3.44
C THR A 60 20.78 6.35 4.80
N GLY A 61 21.85 5.61 5.10
CA GLY A 61 22.04 4.92 6.38
C GLY A 61 21.91 3.39 6.33
N ASP A 62 21.76 2.82 5.13
CA ASP A 62 21.63 1.38 4.91
C ASP A 62 22.96 0.68 4.54
N ARG A 63 24.08 1.42 4.48
CA ARG A 63 25.40 0.87 4.09
C ARG A 63 25.81 -0.38 4.89
N ALA A 64 25.44 -0.43 6.17
CA ALA A 64 25.75 -1.57 7.04
C ALA A 64 25.12 -2.89 6.59
N ALA A 65 24.10 -2.86 5.73
CA ALA A 65 23.49 -4.04 5.13
C ALA A 65 24.37 -4.68 4.02
N PHE A 66 25.37 -3.95 3.51
CA PHE A 66 26.24 -4.39 2.43
C PHE A 66 27.57 -4.92 2.95
N ARG A 67 28.06 -5.98 2.29
CA ARG A 67 29.42 -6.48 2.51
C ARG A 67 30.30 -6.00 1.37
N GLN A 68 31.35 -5.25 1.70
CA GLN A 68 32.41 -4.93 0.76
C GLN A 68 33.53 -5.97 0.92
N THR A 69 33.88 -6.64 -0.17
CA THR A 69 34.95 -7.64 -0.23
C THR A 69 35.78 -7.41 -1.49
N GLY A 70 37.10 -7.53 -1.39
CA GLY A 70 38.02 -7.32 -2.52
C GLY A 70 38.68 -5.94 -2.51
N ASP A 71 39.23 -5.54 -3.67
CA ASP A 71 40.17 -4.43 -3.80
C ASP A 71 39.52 -3.05 -3.97
N VAL A 72 38.19 -2.96 -3.92
CA VAL A 72 37.46 -1.69 -4.04
C VAL A 72 37.51 -0.95 -2.70
N ILE A 73 38.20 0.20 -2.71
CA ILE A 73 38.34 1.05 -1.52
C ILE A 73 37.00 1.70 -1.19
N PRO A 74 36.47 1.52 0.04
CA PRO A 74 35.24 2.18 0.45
C PRO A 74 35.45 3.69 0.55
N ILE A 75 34.46 4.47 0.08
CA ILE A 75 34.48 5.92 0.26
C ILE A 75 34.37 6.20 1.77
N PRO A 76 35.28 7.01 2.35
CA PRO A 76 35.25 7.35 3.78
C PRO A 76 33.88 7.87 4.20
N LYS A 77 33.44 7.47 5.39
CA LYS A 77 32.09 7.73 5.91
C LYS A 77 31.75 9.23 5.80
N ARG A 78 30.85 9.58 4.88
CA ARG A 78 30.24 10.92 4.78
C ARG A 78 29.08 11.02 5.78
N VAL A 79 28.63 12.27 6.01
CA VAL A 79 27.35 12.57 6.65
C VAL A 79 26.24 11.81 5.89
N LEU A 80 25.26 11.28 6.63
CA LEU A 80 24.09 10.62 6.02
C LEU A 80 23.45 11.54 5.00
N ARG A 81 23.20 11.01 3.80
CA ARG A 81 22.60 11.74 2.70
C ARG A 81 21.08 11.59 2.69
N ASN A 82 20.42 12.49 1.99
CA ASN A 82 18.99 12.41 1.74
C ASN A 82 18.65 12.78 0.29
N TRP A 83 17.52 12.27 -0.17
CA TRP A 83 17.06 12.47 -1.54
C TRP A 83 16.74 13.94 -1.88
N GLU A 84 16.39 14.76 -0.90
CA GLU A 84 16.00 16.16 -1.13
C GLU A 84 17.21 17.04 -1.45
N MET A 85 18.35 16.79 -0.79
CA MET A 85 19.53 17.66 -0.87
C MET A 85 20.67 17.08 -1.69
N ASP A 86 20.83 15.75 -1.70
CA ASP A 86 22.03 15.10 -2.22
C ASP A 86 21.80 14.37 -3.55
N ALA A 87 20.55 14.23 -4.00
CA ALA A 87 20.25 13.50 -5.22
C ALA A 87 20.64 14.27 -6.50
N ALA A 88 21.10 13.56 -7.53
CA ALA A 88 21.57 14.10 -8.80
C ALA A 88 20.40 14.59 -9.67
N ALA A 89 19.23 14.07 -9.36
CA ALA A 89 17.95 14.40 -9.93
C ALA A 89 16.87 14.07 -8.90
N PRO A 90 15.70 14.74 -8.94
CA PRO A 90 14.63 14.44 -8.01
C PRO A 90 13.99 13.08 -8.31
N LEU A 91 13.58 12.41 -7.25
CA LEU A 91 12.76 11.20 -7.32
C LEU A 91 11.37 11.55 -7.87
N LEU A 92 10.89 10.74 -8.81
CA LEU A 92 9.60 10.90 -9.46
C LEU A 92 8.74 9.65 -9.24
N THR A 93 7.75 9.78 -8.36
CA THR A 93 6.74 8.75 -8.08
C THR A 93 5.30 9.23 -8.32
N ALA A 94 5.13 10.47 -8.81
CA ALA A 94 3.82 11.04 -9.08
C ALA A 94 3.16 10.34 -10.28
N ARG A 95 1.99 9.70 -10.04
CA ARG A 95 1.19 8.99 -11.06
C ARG A 95 1.07 9.75 -12.37
N ARG A 96 0.73 11.05 -12.29
CA ARG A 96 0.45 11.91 -13.45
C ARG A 96 1.63 11.99 -14.44
N GLU A 97 2.84 11.76 -13.96
CA GLU A 97 4.08 11.79 -14.76
C GLU A 97 4.58 10.37 -15.09
N VAL A 98 4.45 9.41 -14.15
CA VAL A 98 4.93 8.04 -14.34
C VAL A 98 4.00 7.18 -15.21
N GLU A 99 2.67 7.33 -15.08
CA GLU A 99 1.69 6.54 -15.83
C GLU A 99 1.80 6.70 -17.36
N PRO A 100 1.99 7.91 -17.92
CA PRO A 100 2.24 8.07 -19.36
C PRO A 100 3.47 7.31 -19.85
N LEU A 101 4.59 7.38 -19.11
CA LEU A 101 5.82 6.65 -19.46
C LEU A 101 5.61 5.13 -19.38
N PHE A 102 4.97 4.66 -18.31
CA PHE A 102 4.59 3.26 -18.18
C PHE A 102 3.78 2.77 -19.38
N ARG A 103 2.75 3.53 -19.80
CA ARG A 103 1.90 3.17 -20.95
C ARG A 103 2.68 3.13 -22.26
N LEU A 104 3.60 4.07 -22.47
CA LEU A 104 4.50 4.08 -23.63
C LEU A 104 5.36 2.80 -23.67
N LEU A 105 5.98 2.44 -22.54
CA LEU A 105 6.81 1.23 -22.43
C LEU A 105 5.97 -0.04 -22.59
N ALA A 106 4.76 -0.09 -22.02
CA ALA A 106 3.86 -1.22 -22.16
C ALA A 106 3.38 -1.41 -23.61
N GLN A 107 3.11 -0.31 -24.33
CA GLN A 107 2.73 -0.38 -25.74
C GLN A 107 3.89 -0.88 -26.60
N ARG A 108 5.09 -0.31 -26.40
CA ARG A 108 6.31 -0.78 -27.07
C ARG A 108 6.60 -2.25 -26.78
N SER A 109 6.35 -2.70 -25.55
CA SER A 109 6.49 -4.11 -25.16
C SER A 109 5.66 -5.03 -26.05
N LYS A 110 4.40 -4.67 -26.31
CA LYS A 110 3.50 -5.43 -27.19
C LYS A 110 4.00 -5.44 -28.63
N GLU A 111 4.42 -4.29 -29.14
CA GLU A 111 4.96 -4.13 -30.51
C GLU A 111 6.23 -4.97 -30.73
N LEU A 112 7.04 -5.15 -29.69
CA LEU A 112 8.24 -6.00 -29.71
C LEU A 112 7.94 -7.50 -29.51
N GLY A 113 6.67 -7.90 -29.39
CA GLY A 113 6.28 -9.31 -29.20
C GLY A 113 6.37 -9.80 -27.75
N PHE A 114 6.45 -8.89 -26.78
CA PHE A 114 6.40 -9.17 -25.34
C PHE A 114 5.09 -8.63 -24.74
N PRO A 115 3.92 -9.20 -25.08
CA PRO A 115 2.68 -8.81 -24.43
C PRO A 115 2.75 -9.13 -22.92
N PRO A 116 2.07 -8.35 -22.07
CA PRO A 116 1.98 -8.68 -20.66
C PRO A 116 1.35 -10.05 -20.48
N ALA A 117 1.85 -10.82 -19.50
CA ALA A 117 1.16 -12.03 -19.06
C ALA A 117 -0.25 -11.67 -18.58
N GLU A 118 -1.28 -12.39 -19.04
CA GLU A 118 -2.64 -12.22 -18.55
C GLU A 118 -2.69 -12.65 -17.07
N ILE A 119 -2.79 -11.69 -16.17
CA ILE A 119 -3.11 -11.96 -14.77
C ILE A 119 -4.63 -11.85 -14.65
N ALA A 120 -5.30 -13.01 -14.60
CA ALA A 120 -6.75 -13.13 -14.50
C ALA A 120 -7.28 -12.84 -13.07
N ALA A 121 -6.69 -11.88 -12.37
CA ALA A 121 -7.23 -11.43 -11.09
C ALA A 121 -8.49 -10.60 -11.37
N GLN A 122 -9.66 -11.11 -10.97
CA GLN A 122 -10.89 -10.36 -11.12
C GLN A 122 -10.88 -9.17 -10.17
N ILE A 123 -11.03 -7.97 -10.73
CA ILE A 123 -11.06 -6.73 -9.97
C ILE A 123 -12.50 -6.43 -9.57
N VAL A 124 -12.76 -6.36 -8.27
CA VAL A 124 -14.08 -6.08 -7.70
C VAL A 124 -14.12 -4.76 -6.94
N LYS A 125 -15.30 -4.14 -6.90
CA LYS A 125 -15.55 -2.92 -6.13
C LYS A 125 -16.12 -3.19 -4.74
N ASP A 126 -16.71 -4.36 -4.54
CA ASP A 126 -17.28 -4.73 -3.24
C ASP A 126 -16.15 -4.92 -2.21
N SER A 127 -16.25 -4.22 -1.10
CA SER A 127 -15.29 -4.31 -0.01
C SER A 127 -15.49 -5.54 0.87
N ASN A 128 -16.61 -6.27 0.74
CA ASN A 128 -17.02 -7.29 1.71
C ASN A 128 -16.89 -6.77 3.15
N LEU A 129 -17.23 -5.51 3.40
CA LEU A 129 -17.10 -4.89 4.71
C LEU A 129 -18.03 -5.58 5.73
N HIS A 130 -17.44 -6.06 6.81
CA HIS A 130 -18.12 -6.70 7.94
C HIS A 130 -17.39 -6.39 9.25
N LEU A 131 -18.03 -6.72 10.37
CA LEU A 131 -17.36 -6.71 11.66
C LEU A 131 -17.10 -8.13 12.14
N VAL A 132 -16.05 -8.31 12.92
CA VAL A 132 -15.77 -9.55 13.65
C VAL A 132 -15.70 -9.22 15.14
N THR A 133 -16.48 -9.92 15.98
CA THR A 133 -16.45 -9.74 17.44
C THR A 133 -15.20 -10.39 18.06
N GLU A 134 -15.02 -10.21 19.36
CA GLU A 134 -13.93 -10.83 20.15
C GLU A 134 -14.01 -12.36 20.13
N GLU A 135 -15.23 -12.89 20.05
CA GLU A 135 -15.56 -14.31 19.99
C GLU A 135 -15.43 -14.87 18.56
N GLY A 136 -15.13 -14.03 17.57
CA GLY A 136 -15.02 -14.42 16.16
C GLY A 136 -16.34 -14.45 15.39
N GLU A 137 -17.44 -13.93 15.95
CA GLU A 137 -18.71 -13.84 15.26
C GLU A 137 -18.66 -12.79 14.13
N ILE A 138 -19.13 -13.15 12.93
CA ILE A 138 -19.20 -12.24 11.79
C ILE A 138 -20.52 -11.47 11.81
N LEU A 139 -20.46 -10.16 12.02
CA LEU A 139 -21.61 -9.27 11.94
C LEU A 139 -21.70 -8.65 10.54
N ARG A 140 -22.78 -8.96 9.83
CA ARG A 140 -23.07 -8.40 8.51
C ARG A 140 -23.77 -7.04 8.63
N PRO A 141 -23.56 -6.12 7.67
CA PRO A 141 -24.26 -4.84 7.66
C PRO A 141 -25.78 -5.03 7.68
N THR A 142 -26.44 -4.43 8.66
CA THR A 142 -27.91 -4.44 8.75
C THR A 142 -28.52 -3.42 7.80
N ARG A 143 -27.79 -2.35 7.48
CA ARG A 143 -28.22 -1.31 6.55
C ARG A 143 -27.03 -0.65 5.87
N LYS A 144 -27.16 -0.35 4.57
CA LYS A 144 -26.22 0.45 3.79
C LYS A 144 -27.00 1.59 3.14
N VAL A 145 -26.61 2.85 3.39
CA VAL A 145 -27.21 4.04 2.77
C VAL A 145 -26.09 5.00 2.40
N GLU A 146 -25.96 5.28 1.11
CA GLU A 146 -24.90 6.15 0.56
C GLU A 146 -23.51 5.76 1.10
N ASP A 147 -22.90 6.61 1.94
CA ASP A 147 -21.58 6.45 2.54
C ASP A 147 -21.63 5.80 3.94
N ARG A 148 -22.81 5.49 4.48
CA ARG A 148 -22.98 4.92 5.83
C ARG A 148 -23.30 3.44 5.78
N VAL A 149 -22.51 2.66 6.52
CA VAL A 149 -22.70 1.23 6.75
C VAL A 149 -22.99 0.99 8.22
N VAL A 150 -24.14 0.40 8.52
CA VAL A 150 -24.67 0.23 9.88
C VAL A 150 -24.68 -1.24 10.28
N PHE A 151 -24.25 -1.50 11.51
CA PHE A 151 -24.18 -2.82 12.13
C PHE A 151 -24.91 -2.82 13.47
N THR A 152 -25.58 -3.92 13.75
CA THR A 152 -26.10 -4.23 15.09
C THR A 152 -25.03 -4.96 15.89
N LEU A 153 -24.65 -4.43 17.05
CA LEU A 153 -23.68 -5.04 17.95
C LEU A 153 -24.38 -5.78 19.11
N PRO A 154 -23.87 -6.96 19.51
CA PRO A 154 -24.25 -7.59 20.77
C PRO A 154 -23.93 -6.68 21.97
N ALA A 155 -24.76 -6.76 23.02
CA ALA A 155 -24.65 -5.89 24.20
C ALA A 155 -23.31 -6.05 24.95
N HIS A 156 -22.72 -7.25 24.94
CA HIS A 156 -21.49 -7.59 25.68
C HIS A 156 -20.19 -7.29 24.93
N CYS A 157 -20.26 -6.98 23.64
CA CYS A 157 -19.07 -6.79 22.79
C CYS A 157 -18.27 -5.54 23.22
N ARG A 158 -16.97 -5.67 23.52
CA ARG A 158 -16.15 -4.53 23.99
C ARG A 158 -15.28 -3.94 22.90
N GLN A 159 -15.02 -4.72 21.87
CA GLN A 159 -14.27 -4.32 20.69
C GLN A 159 -14.75 -5.15 19.51
N VAL A 160 -14.62 -4.58 18.32
CA VAL A 160 -14.85 -5.28 17.06
C VAL A 160 -13.66 -5.06 16.15
N ARG A 161 -13.45 -5.97 15.20
CA ARG A 161 -12.55 -5.75 14.08
C ARG A 161 -13.35 -5.33 12.86
N ILE A 162 -12.98 -4.20 12.26
CA ILE A 162 -13.52 -3.73 10.98
C ILE A 162 -12.75 -4.46 9.88
N VAL A 163 -13.40 -5.43 9.25
CA VAL A 163 -12.78 -6.30 8.26
C VAL A 163 -13.34 -5.99 6.87
N SER A 164 -12.44 -5.84 5.90
CA SER A 164 -12.79 -5.67 4.49
C SER A 164 -11.74 -6.35 3.61
N ARG A 165 -12.06 -6.54 2.33
CA ARG A 165 -11.03 -6.70 1.31
C ARG A 165 -10.06 -5.52 1.42
N ALA A 166 -8.79 -5.79 1.17
CA ALA A 166 -7.75 -4.79 1.08
C ALA A 166 -6.81 -5.15 -0.06
N ALA A 167 -6.29 -4.12 -0.72
CA ALA A 167 -5.36 -4.30 -1.81
C ALA A 167 -4.39 -3.12 -1.85
N ARG A 168 -3.22 -3.35 -2.47
CA ARG A 168 -2.29 -2.27 -2.75
C ARG A 168 -2.69 -1.57 -4.04
N PRO A 169 -2.87 -0.23 -4.07
CA PRO A 169 -3.16 0.49 -5.31
C PRO A 169 -2.18 0.16 -6.44
N SER A 170 -0.89 -0.04 -6.11
CA SER A 170 0.15 -0.49 -7.05
C SER A 170 -0.14 -1.82 -7.75
N ASP A 171 -0.95 -2.70 -7.15
CA ASP A 171 -1.24 -4.03 -7.67
C ASP A 171 -2.55 -4.08 -8.46
N VAL A 172 -3.55 -3.28 -8.06
CA VAL A 172 -4.92 -3.35 -8.60
C VAL A 172 -5.27 -2.26 -9.60
N ILE A 173 -4.59 -1.11 -9.53
CA ILE A 173 -4.73 -0.04 -10.54
C ILE A 173 -3.53 -0.07 -11.48
N GLY A 174 -2.33 -0.24 -10.94
CA GLY A 174 -1.12 -0.48 -11.72
C GLY A 174 0.17 -0.02 -11.03
N PRO A 175 1.32 -0.55 -11.47
CA PRO A 175 2.61 -0.35 -10.80
C PRO A 175 3.11 1.10 -10.84
N PHE A 176 2.61 1.90 -11.77
CA PHE A 176 2.88 3.34 -11.87
C PHE A 176 2.30 4.16 -10.69
N LEU A 177 1.62 3.52 -9.73
CA LEU A 177 1.27 4.09 -8.44
C LEU A 177 2.30 3.70 -7.37
N ASP A 178 2.69 4.69 -6.59
CA ASP A 178 3.66 4.51 -5.51
C ASP A 178 3.05 3.99 -4.20
N ASP A 179 1.74 4.13 -4.05
CA ASP A 179 1.06 3.69 -2.84
C ASP A 179 1.05 2.16 -2.75
N ARG A 180 1.90 1.63 -1.86
CA ARG A 180 2.09 0.21 -1.58
C ARG A 180 1.39 -0.23 -0.30
N ARG A 181 0.59 0.64 0.32
CA ARG A 181 -0.20 0.30 1.51
C ARG A 181 -1.32 -0.66 1.11
N HIS A 182 -1.62 -1.65 1.95
CA HIS A 182 -2.80 -2.49 1.76
C HIS A 182 -4.00 -1.70 2.27
N LEU A 183 -4.77 -1.10 1.38
CA LEU A 183 -5.87 -0.21 1.77
C LEU A 183 -7.20 -0.99 1.79
N GLY A 184 -7.84 -1.00 2.96
CA GLY A 184 -9.18 -1.56 3.15
C GLY A 184 -10.26 -0.54 2.80
N VAL A 185 -10.79 0.13 3.81
CA VAL A 185 -11.77 1.22 3.66
C VAL A 185 -11.26 2.50 4.32
N LEU A 186 -11.58 3.64 3.73
CA LEU A 186 -11.30 4.97 4.27
C LEU A 186 -12.49 5.45 5.07
N LEU A 187 -12.28 5.72 6.35
CA LEU A 187 -13.33 6.18 7.25
C LEU A 187 -13.13 7.66 7.59
N SER A 188 -14.24 8.39 7.62
CA SER A 188 -14.28 9.78 8.10
C SER A 188 -14.91 9.92 9.47
N GLN A 189 -15.79 8.98 9.84
CA GLN A 189 -16.53 9.01 11.09
C GLN A 189 -16.94 7.60 11.49
N VAL A 190 -16.92 7.36 12.79
CA VAL A 190 -17.45 6.15 13.42
C VAL A 190 -18.37 6.60 14.54
N THR A 191 -19.64 6.21 14.47
CA THR A 191 -20.66 6.61 15.45
C THR A 191 -21.24 5.36 16.09
N LEU A 192 -21.25 5.32 17.41
CA LEU A 192 -21.90 4.30 18.22
C LEU A 192 -23.13 4.90 18.89
N TRP A 193 -24.27 4.24 18.82
CA TRP A 193 -25.46 4.68 19.54
C TRP A 193 -26.29 3.51 20.07
N ASP A 194 -27.07 3.82 21.10
CA ASP A 194 -28.09 2.95 21.68
C ASP A 194 -29.40 3.75 21.88
N ALA A 195 -30.31 3.21 22.70
CA ALA A 195 -31.58 3.88 22.99
C ALA A 195 -31.43 5.17 23.83
N ALA A 196 -30.31 5.37 24.50
CA ALA A 196 -30.08 6.45 25.46
C ALA A 196 -29.09 7.51 24.95
N GLN A 197 -28.06 7.12 24.20
CA GLN A 197 -26.96 8.00 23.82
C GLN A 197 -26.43 7.72 22.42
N THR A 198 -25.81 8.76 21.84
CA THR A 198 -25.03 8.69 20.60
C THR A 198 -23.65 9.26 20.88
N GLN A 199 -22.60 8.56 20.45
CA GLN A 199 -21.21 8.91 20.66
C GLN A 199 -20.45 8.75 19.35
N ASP A 200 -19.69 9.77 18.97
CA ASP A 200 -18.67 9.65 17.93
C ASP A 200 -17.37 9.12 18.54
N ILE A 201 -16.77 8.13 17.89
CA ILE A 201 -15.49 7.57 18.26
C ILE A 201 -14.40 8.36 17.53
N ASP A 202 -13.47 8.94 18.29
CA ASP A 202 -12.36 9.69 17.73
C ASP A 202 -11.37 8.74 17.04
N LEU A 203 -11.31 8.83 15.71
CA LEU A 203 -10.39 8.06 14.90
C LEU A 203 -8.92 8.38 15.20
N GLY A 204 -8.59 9.54 15.76
CA GLY A 204 -7.23 9.94 16.13
C GLY A 204 -6.69 9.22 17.38
N GLU A 205 -7.56 8.88 18.32
CA GLU A 205 -7.17 8.23 19.59
C GLU A 205 -7.10 6.70 19.48
N LEU A 206 -7.59 6.12 18.37
CA LEU A 206 -7.55 4.68 18.16
C LEU A 206 -6.11 4.16 18.05
N SER A 207 -5.89 2.95 18.57
CA SER A 207 -4.64 2.21 18.42
C SER A 207 -4.19 2.09 16.96
N THR A 208 -2.93 1.74 16.72
CA THR A 208 -2.41 1.50 15.36
C THR A 208 -2.75 0.11 14.82
N SER A 209 -3.48 -0.74 15.57
CA SER A 209 -3.81 -2.10 15.16
C SER A 209 -4.75 -2.09 13.95
N GLY A 210 -4.16 -2.26 12.76
CA GLY A 210 -4.86 -2.28 11.48
C GLY A 210 -5.27 -0.92 10.93
N TRP A 211 -4.79 0.17 11.52
CA TRP A 211 -5.08 1.53 11.10
C TRP A 211 -3.83 2.25 10.59
N TYR A 212 -3.94 2.90 9.44
CA TYR A 212 -2.93 3.84 8.96
C TYR A 212 -2.97 5.17 9.74
N PRO A 213 -1.93 6.01 9.65
CA PRO A 213 -1.96 7.35 10.24
C PRO A 213 -3.17 8.17 9.78
N LEU A 214 -3.67 9.02 10.67
CA LEU A 214 -4.76 9.96 10.38
C LEU A 214 -4.27 11.02 9.38
N ASP A 215 -5.08 11.33 8.38
CA ASP A 215 -4.78 12.34 7.36
C ASP A 215 -6.04 13.17 7.08
N GLY A 216 -6.02 14.46 7.45
CA GLY A 216 -7.16 15.36 7.23
C GLY A 216 -8.46 14.92 7.90
N GLY A 217 -8.39 14.21 9.03
CA GLY A 217 -9.56 13.62 9.71
C GLY A 217 -10.08 12.32 9.10
N LEU A 218 -9.38 11.78 8.10
CA LEU A 218 -9.68 10.51 7.46
C LEU A 218 -8.67 9.45 7.89
N ARG A 219 -9.11 8.21 8.06
CA ARG A 219 -8.23 7.10 8.45
C ARG A 219 -8.51 5.86 7.62
N TRP A 220 -7.48 5.36 6.95
CA TRP A 220 -7.55 4.09 6.22
C TRP A 220 -7.40 2.91 7.18
N THR A 221 -8.24 1.89 7.01
CA THR A 221 -7.95 0.54 7.54
C THR A 221 -6.97 -0.18 6.62
N ASN A 222 -6.25 -1.16 7.14
CA ASN A 222 -5.39 -2.05 6.34
C ASN A 222 -6.10 -3.32 5.81
N GLY A 223 -7.43 -3.37 5.94
CA GLY A 223 -8.27 -4.54 5.70
C GLY A 223 -8.75 -5.23 6.98
N ASP A 224 -8.11 -4.97 8.12
CA ASP A 224 -8.51 -5.55 9.40
C ASP A 224 -8.10 -4.66 10.58
N ALA A 225 -9.00 -3.79 11.01
CA ALA A 225 -8.72 -2.73 11.97
C ALA A 225 -9.46 -2.90 13.30
N LEU A 226 -8.74 -2.79 14.42
CA LEU A 226 -9.34 -2.92 15.76
C LEU A 226 -10.08 -1.65 16.16
N LEU A 227 -11.35 -1.79 16.52
CA LEU A 227 -12.18 -0.71 17.04
C LEU A 227 -12.70 -1.05 18.44
N PRO A 228 -12.17 -0.42 19.50
CA PRO A 228 -12.76 -0.46 20.83
C PRO A 228 -14.15 0.19 20.80
N VAL A 229 -15.12 -0.47 21.43
CA VAL A 229 -16.50 0.02 21.61
C VAL A 229 -16.80 -0.04 23.11
N GLU A 230 -16.24 0.91 23.85
CA GLU A 230 -16.21 0.92 25.31
C GLU A 230 -17.55 0.54 25.95
N THR A 231 -17.45 -0.28 27.01
CA THR A 231 -18.60 -0.77 27.76
C THR A 231 -18.97 0.18 28.89
N ARG A 232 -20.15 0.80 28.81
CA ARG A 232 -21.01 0.86 29.99
C ARG A 232 -21.86 -0.42 29.99
N GLU A 233 -22.37 -0.86 31.14
CA GLU A 233 -23.29 -2.00 31.17
C GLU A 233 -24.57 -1.63 30.44
N PHE A 234 -24.67 -2.01 29.16
CA PHE A 234 -25.83 -1.72 28.33
C PHE A 234 -26.79 -2.91 28.37
N GLN A 235 -28.03 -2.67 28.75
CA GLN A 235 -29.08 -3.71 28.76
C GLN A 235 -29.69 -3.97 27.36
N HIS A 236 -29.23 -3.26 26.33
CA HIS A 236 -29.86 -3.23 25.00
C HIS A 236 -28.84 -3.36 23.85
N SER A 237 -29.35 -3.72 22.68
CA SER A 237 -28.57 -3.80 21.44
C SER A 237 -28.06 -2.42 21.01
N ARG A 238 -26.83 -2.35 20.49
CA ARG A 238 -26.17 -1.12 20.05
C ARG A 238 -26.07 -1.10 18.54
N MET A 239 -25.99 0.09 17.97
CA MET A 239 -25.80 0.30 16.54
C MET A 239 -24.47 1.01 16.31
N LEU A 240 -23.68 0.51 15.38
CA LEU A 240 -22.44 1.12 14.92
C LEU A 240 -22.60 1.56 13.47
N ALA A 241 -22.40 2.84 13.18
CA ALA A 241 -22.26 3.35 11.81
C ALA A 241 -20.79 3.63 11.51
N LEU A 242 -20.38 3.18 10.34
CA LEU A 242 -19.13 3.57 9.71
C LEU A 242 -19.45 4.48 8.52
N ARG A 243 -18.84 5.66 8.46
CA ARG A 243 -18.91 6.56 7.29
C ARG A 243 -17.73 6.32 6.37
N VAL A 244 -17.96 5.54 5.32
CA VAL A 244 -16.98 5.10 4.33
C VAL A 244 -16.86 6.12 3.19
N VAL A 245 -15.71 6.78 3.11
CA VAL A 245 -15.42 7.80 2.08
C VAL A 245 -14.91 7.18 0.79
N ALA A 246 -14.07 6.14 0.92
CA ALA A 246 -13.44 5.48 -0.21
C ALA A 246 -13.12 4.03 0.13
N GLY A 247 -12.92 3.23 -0.90
CA GLY A 247 -12.50 1.84 -0.81
C GLY A 247 -12.22 1.29 -2.20
N GLY A 248 -11.32 0.31 -2.26
CA GLY A 248 -11.00 -0.42 -3.47
C GLY A 248 -10.31 0.40 -4.56
N PRO A 249 -10.18 -0.16 -5.77
CA PRO A 249 -10.63 -1.50 -6.16
C PRO A 249 -9.88 -2.63 -5.42
N TYR A 250 -10.45 -3.84 -5.43
CA TYR A 250 -9.89 -5.01 -4.74
C TYR A 250 -9.71 -6.18 -5.70
N ILE A 251 -8.90 -7.16 -5.30
CA ILE A 251 -8.83 -8.46 -5.96
C ILE A 251 -9.94 -9.34 -5.37
N GLU A 252 -10.68 -10.03 -6.22
CA GLU A 252 -11.60 -11.08 -5.80
C GLU A 252 -10.80 -12.24 -5.21
N ASP A 253 -10.99 -12.50 -3.92
CA ASP A 253 -10.33 -13.59 -3.22
C ASP A 253 -11.22 -14.84 -3.33
N ASP A 254 -10.77 -15.88 -4.06
CA ASP A 254 -11.48 -17.18 -4.21
C ASP A 254 -11.71 -17.88 -2.85
N ARG A 255 -11.04 -17.40 -1.78
CA ARG A 255 -11.07 -18.00 -0.44
C ARG A 255 -12.34 -17.70 0.36
N ALA A 256 -13.25 -16.86 -0.13
CA ALA A 256 -14.52 -16.58 0.54
C ALA A 256 -15.62 -17.63 0.30
N THR A 257 -15.38 -18.66 -0.53
CA THR A 257 -16.40 -19.66 -0.92
C THR A 257 -16.39 -20.93 -0.04
N ILE A 258 -15.49 -21.08 0.94
CA ILE A 258 -15.35 -22.34 1.73
C ILE A 258 -15.85 -22.21 3.18
N ALA A 259 -16.85 -21.38 3.44
CA ALA A 259 -17.58 -21.43 4.71
C ALA A 259 -19.07 -21.14 4.49
N ALA A 260 -19.75 -22.14 3.94
CA ALA A 260 -21.19 -22.33 4.03
C ALA A 260 -21.45 -23.68 4.70
#